data_AF-A0A6L6J3Q7-F1
#
_entry.id   AF-A0A6L6J3Q7-F1
#
_cell.length_a   1.000
_cell.length_b   1.000
_cell.length_c   1.000
_cell.angle_alpha   90.00
_cell.angle_beta   90.00
_cell.angle_gamma   90.00
#
_symmetry.space_group_name_H-M   'P 1'
#
loop_
_entity.id
_entity.type
_entity.pdbx_description
1 polymer ?
#
loop_
_entity_poly.entity_id
_entity_poly.type
_entity_poly.pdbx_seq_one_letter_code
_entity_poly.pdbx_strand_id
1 'polypeptide(L)'
;MKLADHRPQSRADFHDRLRRIGVERYHDRHPFHKRLHGGECSGDEVRAWVINRWQYQSRIPMKDAAFMSRLEDPQLRRIWRSRIEDHDGGVDAGGGIRRWLALAQAVGLDPDYVASGVGVLPATRFAVDAYVRFVRDMPLLDAVAASLTEMFAPKIHAERIEGLLKHYDFADETSLAYFRNRLTEARKDVEFGLTYVLDHADTLEKQDAAAAALTFKTDVLWAQLDALWNGYVEGRTPPGAWRPGEGMARLQQGADMVGVS
;
A
#
# COMPACT_ATOMS: atom_id res chain seq x y z
N MET A 1 10.20 -30.93 28.53
CA MET A 1 10.41 -29.95 27.46
C MET A 1 10.41 -30.72 26.15
N LYS A 2 9.34 -30.69 25.35
CA LYS A 2 9.34 -31.35 24.03
C LYS A 2 10.32 -30.57 23.16
N LEU A 3 11.38 -31.21 22.68
CA LEU A 3 12.24 -30.66 21.64
C LEU A 3 11.32 -30.22 20.49
N ALA A 4 11.37 -28.95 20.10
CA ALA A 4 10.64 -28.50 18.92
C ALA A 4 11.05 -29.39 17.73
N ASP A 5 10.10 -29.78 16.89
CA ASP A 5 10.42 -30.51 15.66
C ASP A 5 11.13 -29.52 14.73
N HIS A 6 12.42 -29.74 14.47
CA HIS A 6 13.25 -28.84 13.65
C HIS A 6 13.15 -29.15 12.16
N ARG A 7 12.26 -30.07 11.76
CA ARG A 7 12.05 -30.41 10.36
C ARG A 7 11.26 -29.30 9.65
N PRO A 8 11.60 -28.97 8.39
CA PRO A 8 10.80 -28.05 7.59
C PRO A 8 9.37 -28.57 7.48
N GLN A 9 8.41 -27.64 7.57
CA GLN A 9 7.02 -27.92 7.27
C GLN A 9 6.88 -28.36 5.81
N SER A 10 5.87 -29.16 5.49
CA SER A 10 5.53 -29.45 4.10
C SER A 10 5.19 -28.16 3.35
N ARG A 11 5.32 -28.17 2.01
CA ARG A 11 4.93 -27.02 1.18
C ARG A 11 3.49 -26.55 1.46
N ALA A 12 2.57 -27.50 1.63
CA ALA A 12 1.16 -27.21 1.92
C ALA A 12 0.99 -26.57 3.31
N ASP A 13 1.60 -27.15 4.34
CA ASP A 13 1.52 -26.63 5.71
C ASP A 13 2.14 -25.23 5.83
N PHE A 14 3.25 -24.99 5.14
CA PHE A 14 3.90 -23.68 5.13
C PHE A 14 3.05 -22.64 4.37
N HIS A 15 2.45 -23.02 3.24
CA HIS A 15 1.50 -22.16 2.54
C HIS A 15 0.30 -21.78 3.43
N ASP A 16 -0.29 -22.75 4.14
CA ASP A 16 -1.41 -22.49 5.05
C ASP A 16 -1.01 -21.59 6.21
N ARG A 17 0.22 -21.72 6.73
CA ARG A 17 0.78 -20.81 7.73
C ARG A 17 0.87 -19.37 7.18
N LEU A 18 1.39 -19.17 5.98
CA LEU A 18 1.46 -17.84 5.34
C LEU A 18 0.05 -17.23 5.14
N ARG A 19 -0.93 -18.03 4.73
CA ARG A 19 -2.33 -17.58 4.59
C ARG A 19 -2.93 -17.15 5.91
N ARG A 20 -2.66 -17.89 6.99
CA ARG A 20 -3.18 -17.59 8.34
C ARG A 20 -2.71 -16.23 8.84
N ILE A 21 -1.44 -15.88 8.60
CA ILE A 21 -0.91 -14.54 8.93
C ILE A 21 -1.76 -13.44 8.29
N GLY A 22 -2.15 -13.60 7.02
CA GLY A 22 -3.03 -12.65 6.35
C GLY A 22 -4.42 -12.56 6.98
N VAL A 23 -5.05 -13.70 7.27
CA VAL A 23 -6.38 -13.74 7.91
C VAL A 23 -6.38 -13.03 9.27
N GLU A 24 -5.31 -13.19 10.04
CA GLU A 24 -5.23 -12.67 11.40
C GLU A 24 -4.74 -11.22 11.46
N ARG A 25 -3.85 -10.81 10.56
CA ARG A 25 -3.05 -9.58 10.71
C ARG A 25 -3.18 -8.59 9.56
N TYR A 26 -3.85 -8.94 8.46
CA TYR A 26 -3.98 -7.99 7.37
C TYR A 26 -4.83 -6.79 7.78
N HIS A 27 -4.51 -5.64 7.21
CA HIS A 27 -5.02 -4.36 7.69
C HIS A 27 -6.51 -4.12 7.40
N ASP A 28 -7.18 -5.03 6.68
CA ASP A 28 -8.63 -5.01 6.50
C ASP A 28 -9.38 -5.18 7.83
N ARG A 29 -8.70 -5.78 8.81
CA ARG A 29 -9.18 -5.99 10.18
C ARG A 29 -9.09 -4.74 11.05
N HIS A 30 -8.32 -3.73 10.64
CA HIS A 30 -8.11 -2.53 11.44
C HIS A 30 -9.40 -1.69 11.55
N PRO A 31 -9.74 -1.13 12.72
CA PRO A 31 -10.95 -0.30 12.90
C PRO A 31 -11.05 0.87 11.92
N PHE A 32 -9.97 1.62 11.69
CA PHE A 32 -9.91 2.68 10.68
C PHE A 32 -10.31 2.18 9.27
N HIS A 33 -9.87 0.98 8.86
CA HIS A 33 -10.25 0.42 7.57
C HIS A 33 -11.76 0.13 7.51
N LYS A 34 -12.33 -0.43 8.57
CA LYS A 34 -13.77 -0.67 8.66
C LYS A 34 -14.57 0.63 8.62
N ARG A 35 -14.12 1.67 9.32
CA ARG A 35 -14.74 3.01 9.26
C ARG A 35 -14.69 3.61 7.87
N LEU A 36 -13.53 3.59 7.22
CA LEU A 36 -13.34 4.13 5.88
C LEU A 36 -14.27 3.47 4.86
N HIS A 37 -14.37 2.14 4.87
CA HIS A 37 -15.19 1.42 3.89
C HIS A 37 -16.66 1.27 4.29
N GLY A 38 -16.98 1.50 5.57
CA GLY A 38 -18.36 1.58 6.07
C GLY A 38 -18.99 2.97 5.95
N GLY A 39 -18.27 3.97 5.45
CA GLY A 39 -18.77 5.34 5.30
C GLY A 39 -18.77 6.17 6.59
N GLU A 40 -18.02 5.75 7.61
CA GLU A 40 -17.97 6.39 8.93
C GLU A 40 -16.80 7.37 9.09
N CYS A 41 -15.94 7.50 8.07
CA CYS A 41 -14.93 8.55 8.03
C CYS A 41 -15.53 9.85 7.48
N SER A 42 -15.26 10.96 8.15
CA SER A 42 -15.44 12.32 7.65
C SER A 42 -14.55 12.61 6.43
N GLY A 43 -14.87 13.67 5.68
CA GLY A 43 -14.06 14.09 4.54
C GLY A 43 -12.59 14.36 4.89
N ASP A 44 -12.33 14.91 6.08
CA ASP A 44 -10.95 15.18 6.54
C ASP A 44 -10.20 13.90 6.94
N GLU A 45 -10.88 12.92 7.56
CA GLU A 45 -10.29 11.60 7.83
C GLU A 45 -9.94 10.88 6.50
N VAL A 46 -10.79 11.00 5.47
CA VAL A 46 -10.50 10.46 4.13
C VAL A 46 -9.30 11.16 3.49
N ARG A 47 -9.25 12.50 3.51
CA ARG A 47 -8.10 13.28 2.97
C ARG A 47 -6.81 12.93 3.67
N ALA A 48 -6.82 12.84 5.00
CA ALA A 48 -5.68 12.41 5.78
C ALA A 48 -5.19 11.02 5.36
N TRP A 49 -6.11 10.08 5.13
CA TRP A 49 -5.76 8.77 4.59
C TRP A 49 -5.14 8.85 3.20
N VAL A 50 -5.68 9.64 2.27
CA VAL A 50 -5.12 9.83 0.92
C VAL A 50 -3.69 10.37 0.98
N ILE A 51 -3.44 11.39 1.80
CA ILE A 51 -2.10 12.00 2.00
C ILE A 51 -1.12 10.97 2.58
N ASN A 52 -1.53 10.22 3.60
CA ASN A 52 -0.63 9.28 4.26
C ASN A 52 -0.37 8.03 3.40
N ARG A 53 -1.35 7.54 2.66
CA ARG A 53 -1.15 6.41 1.75
C ARG A 53 -0.38 6.80 0.49
N TRP A 54 -0.36 8.07 0.10
CA TRP A 54 0.59 8.55 -0.92
C TRP A 54 2.04 8.23 -0.56
N GLN A 55 2.46 8.41 0.70
CA GLN A 55 3.81 8.01 1.14
C GLN A 55 4.05 6.53 0.89
N TYR A 56 3.08 5.65 1.16
CA TYR A 56 3.24 4.23 0.83
C TYR A 56 3.33 4.01 -0.68
N GLN A 57 2.42 4.61 -1.46
CA GLN A 57 2.35 4.42 -2.91
C GLN A 57 3.61 4.91 -3.66
N SER A 58 4.09 6.10 -3.33
CA SER A 58 5.28 6.70 -3.94
C SER A 58 6.58 5.95 -3.63
N ARG A 59 6.59 5.11 -2.59
CA ARG A 59 7.77 4.32 -2.18
C ARG A 59 7.76 2.89 -2.70
N ILE A 60 6.66 2.38 -3.25
CA ILE A 60 6.63 1.05 -3.86
C ILE A 60 7.65 0.90 -5.00
N PRO A 61 7.69 1.77 -6.04
CA PRO A 61 8.67 1.62 -7.11
C PRO A 61 10.11 1.80 -6.61
N MET A 62 10.34 2.63 -5.59
CA MET A 62 11.67 2.76 -4.96
C MET A 62 12.09 1.48 -4.22
N LYS A 63 11.16 0.85 -3.49
CA LYS A 63 11.36 -0.44 -2.84
C LYS A 63 11.64 -1.53 -3.87
N ASP A 64 10.91 -1.55 -4.98
CA ASP A 64 11.09 -2.52 -6.05
C ASP A 64 12.41 -2.32 -6.81
N ALA A 65 12.84 -1.07 -7.03
CA ALA A 65 14.16 -0.77 -7.59
C ALA A 65 15.29 -1.21 -6.66
N ALA A 66 15.16 -0.97 -5.35
CA ALA A 66 16.12 -1.44 -4.35
C ALA A 66 16.23 -2.98 -4.35
N PHE A 67 15.10 -3.69 -4.43
CA PHE A 67 15.10 -5.14 -4.60
C PHE A 67 15.80 -5.57 -5.89
N MET A 68 15.43 -4.98 -7.03
CA MET A 68 15.99 -5.32 -8.34
C MET A 68 17.50 -5.11 -8.44
N SER A 69 18.05 -4.14 -7.71
CA SER A 69 19.51 -3.90 -7.68
C SER A 69 20.32 -5.10 -7.15
N ARG A 70 19.66 -6.05 -6.49
CA ARG A 70 20.25 -7.23 -5.86
C ARG A 70 20.03 -8.52 -6.67
N LEU A 71 19.26 -8.45 -7.75
CA LEU A 71 18.93 -9.61 -8.56
C LEU A 71 19.97 -9.79 -9.66
N GLU A 72 20.75 -10.88 -9.59
CA GLU A 72 21.72 -11.23 -10.63
C GLU A 72 21.05 -11.89 -11.85
N ASP A 73 19.97 -12.66 -11.64
CA ASP A 73 19.21 -13.31 -12.72
C ASP A 73 18.41 -12.28 -13.55
N PRO A 74 18.72 -12.13 -14.86
CA PRO A 74 17.96 -11.27 -15.75
C PRO A 74 16.49 -11.66 -15.90
N GLN A 75 16.11 -12.93 -15.77
CA GLN A 75 14.71 -13.35 -15.80
C GLN A 75 13.93 -12.80 -14.60
N LEU A 76 14.50 -12.93 -13.39
CA LEU A 76 13.91 -12.32 -12.20
C LEU A 76 13.74 -10.81 -12.35
N ARG A 77 14.74 -10.11 -12.92
CA ARG A 77 14.61 -8.67 -13.20
C ARG A 77 13.50 -8.35 -14.22
N ARG A 78 13.33 -9.16 -15.28
CA ARG A 78 12.25 -8.98 -16.27
C ARG A 78 10.86 -9.18 -15.67
N ILE A 79 10.73 -10.12 -14.74
CA ILE A 79 9.46 -10.34 -14.03
C ILE A 79 9.21 -9.18 -13.06
N TRP A 80 10.21 -8.79 -12.27
CA TRP A 80 10.02 -7.80 -11.20
C TRP A 80 9.84 -6.36 -11.72
N ARG A 81 10.41 -6.02 -12.88
CA ARG A 81 10.34 -4.64 -13.42
C ARG A 81 8.91 -4.19 -13.72
N SER A 82 7.98 -5.11 -14.03
CA SER A 82 6.59 -4.73 -14.32
C SER A 82 5.95 -4.01 -13.15
N ARG A 83 6.35 -4.33 -11.91
CA ARG A 83 5.86 -3.65 -10.70
C ARG A 83 6.20 -2.15 -10.69
N ILE A 84 7.39 -1.79 -11.19
CA ILE A 84 7.81 -0.39 -11.34
C ILE A 84 7.04 0.24 -12.50
N GLU A 85 6.96 -0.44 -13.64
CA GLU A 85 6.21 0.02 -14.83
C GLU A 85 4.73 0.28 -14.49
N ASP A 86 4.09 -0.55 -13.65
CA ASP A 86 2.70 -0.37 -13.23
C ASP A 86 2.51 0.87 -12.33
N HIS A 87 3.48 1.17 -11.46
CA HIS A 87 3.42 2.30 -10.52
C HIS A 87 3.81 3.63 -11.18
N ASP A 88 4.92 3.66 -11.91
CA ASP A 88 5.44 4.87 -12.55
C ASP A 88 4.72 5.15 -13.86
N GLY A 89 4.44 4.10 -14.63
CA GLY A 89 3.85 4.16 -15.97
C GLY A 89 4.76 4.79 -17.02
N GLY A 90 4.21 5.00 -18.20
CA GLY A 90 4.88 5.73 -19.27
C GLY A 90 4.91 7.23 -19.02
N VAL A 91 5.82 7.96 -19.68
CA VAL A 91 5.99 9.42 -19.55
C VAL A 91 4.65 10.15 -19.72
N ASP A 92 3.91 9.82 -20.78
CA ASP A 92 2.68 10.53 -21.15
C ASP A 92 1.44 10.02 -20.41
N ALA A 93 1.29 8.72 -20.19
CA ALA A 93 0.10 8.13 -19.56
C ALA A 93 0.19 8.11 -18.02
N GLY A 94 1.39 8.00 -17.47
CA GLY A 94 1.63 7.76 -16.05
C GLY A 94 1.12 6.39 -15.56
N GLY A 95 1.43 6.07 -14.30
CA GLY A 95 1.07 4.79 -13.68
C GLY A 95 0.13 4.96 -12.48
N GLY A 96 0.20 3.97 -11.57
CA GLY A 96 -0.53 3.99 -10.31
C GLY A 96 -0.31 5.25 -9.48
N ILE A 97 0.88 5.86 -9.54
CA ILE A 97 1.20 7.12 -8.88
C ILE A 97 0.29 8.26 -9.40
N ARG A 98 0.16 8.40 -10.72
CA ARG A 98 -0.71 9.43 -11.31
C ARG A 98 -2.19 9.18 -10.99
N ARG A 99 -2.62 7.92 -11.03
CA ARG A 99 -3.98 7.54 -10.62
C ARG A 99 -4.25 7.86 -9.14
N TRP A 100 -3.25 7.76 -8.27
CA TRP A 100 -3.38 8.16 -6.87
C TRP A 100 -3.52 9.68 -6.70
N LEU A 101 -2.79 10.48 -7.50
CA LEU A 101 -2.93 11.93 -7.49
C LEU A 101 -4.29 12.40 -8.04
N ALA A 102 -4.87 11.67 -9.00
CA ALA A 102 -6.25 11.92 -9.42
C ALA A 102 -7.26 11.66 -8.29
N LEU A 103 -7.05 10.61 -7.48
CA LEU A 103 -7.84 10.39 -6.26
C LEU A 103 -7.67 11.53 -5.25
N ALA A 104 -6.45 12.05 -5.08
CA ALA A 104 -6.21 13.23 -4.23
C ALA A 104 -7.03 14.45 -4.69
N GLN A 105 -7.05 14.71 -6.00
CA GLN A 105 -7.86 15.80 -6.56
C GLN A 105 -9.36 15.58 -6.33
N ALA A 106 -9.85 14.34 -6.49
CA ALA A 106 -11.26 14.01 -6.27
C ALA A 106 -11.71 14.29 -4.83
N VAL A 107 -10.84 14.02 -3.84
CA VAL A 107 -11.13 14.37 -2.43
C VAL A 107 -10.91 15.85 -2.08
N GLY A 108 -10.58 16.69 -3.08
CA GLY A 108 -10.40 18.13 -2.96
C GLY A 108 -9.00 18.59 -2.57
N LEU A 109 -7.99 17.71 -2.59
CA LEU A 109 -6.60 18.06 -2.30
C LEU A 109 -5.89 18.56 -3.57
N ASP A 110 -4.93 19.46 -3.40
CA ASP A 110 -3.99 19.84 -4.44
C ASP A 110 -3.03 18.66 -4.71
N PRO A 111 -3.00 18.11 -5.94
CA PRO A 111 -2.09 17.02 -6.30
C PRO A 111 -0.62 17.33 -6.01
N ASP A 112 -0.17 18.58 -6.19
CA ASP A 112 1.22 18.97 -5.97
C ASP A 112 1.57 18.98 -4.47
N TYR A 113 0.61 19.39 -3.62
CA TYR A 113 0.76 19.30 -2.18
C TYR A 113 0.90 17.84 -1.73
N VAL A 114 0.03 16.95 -2.23
CA VAL A 114 0.14 15.51 -1.92
C VAL A 114 1.45 14.95 -2.43
N ALA A 115 1.85 15.26 -3.67
CA ALA A 115 3.08 14.80 -4.28
C ALA A 115 4.33 15.19 -3.50
N SER A 116 4.33 16.38 -2.87
CA SER A 116 5.44 16.88 -2.05
C SER A 116 5.74 16.02 -0.82
N GLY A 117 4.76 15.24 -0.33
CA GLY A 117 4.87 14.48 0.91
C GLY A 117 4.87 15.34 2.19
N VAL A 118 4.58 16.64 2.08
CA VAL A 118 4.27 17.51 3.22
C VAL A 118 2.97 17.02 3.88
N GLY A 119 2.90 17.13 5.21
CA GLY A 119 1.72 16.72 5.98
C GLY A 119 1.58 15.21 6.23
N VAL A 120 2.46 14.36 5.67
CA VAL A 120 2.51 12.93 6.00
C VAL A 120 2.89 12.74 7.47
N LEU A 121 2.15 11.88 8.18
CA LEU A 121 2.43 11.57 9.58
C LEU A 121 3.84 10.96 9.75
N PRO A 122 4.60 11.34 10.79
CA PRO A 122 5.93 10.80 11.02
C PRO A 122 5.92 9.27 11.17
N ALA A 123 4.93 8.72 11.89
CA ALA A 123 4.78 7.27 12.05
C ALA A 123 4.52 6.57 10.70
N THR A 124 3.72 7.15 9.81
CA THR A 124 3.53 6.62 8.45
C THR A 124 4.85 6.67 7.66
N ARG A 125 5.60 7.77 7.72
CA ARG A 125 6.92 7.87 7.06
C ARG A 125 7.89 6.81 7.59
N PHE A 126 7.98 6.63 8.90
CA PHE A 126 8.86 5.61 9.50
C PHE A 126 8.47 4.18 9.13
N ALA A 127 7.18 3.84 9.19
CA ALA A 127 6.69 2.52 8.83
C ALA A 127 6.97 2.19 7.35
N VAL A 128 6.72 3.14 6.45
CA VAL A 128 6.97 2.97 5.01
C VAL A 128 8.48 2.88 4.72
N ASP A 129 9.29 3.76 5.30
CA ASP A 129 10.74 3.74 5.10
C ASP A 129 11.37 2.45 5.66
N ALA A 130 10.83 1.91 6.74
CA ALA A 130 11.24 0.61 7.27
C ALA A 130 11.02 -0.50 6.23
N TYR A 131 9.92 -0.48 5.48
CA TYR A 131 9.69 -1.46 4.41
C TYR A 131 10.69 -1.33 3.26
N VAL A 132 10.99 -0.10 2.82
CA VAL A 132 12.02 0.14 1.79
C VAL A 132 13.37 -0.40 2.25
N ARG A 133 13.79 -0.08 3.48
CA ARG A 133 15.07 -0.56 4.05
C ARG A 133 15.10 -2.07 4.24
N PHE A 134 14.01 -2.66 4.75
CA PHE A 134 13.90 -4.12 4.92
C PHE A 134 14.15 -4.84 3.60
N VAL A 135 13.49 -4.41 2.52
CA VAL A 135 13.64 -5.04 1.20
C VAL A 135 15.03 -4.79 0.59
N ARG A 136 15.67 -3.66 0.91
CA ARG A 136 17.04 -3.38 0.50
C ARG A 136 18.05 -4.28 1.24
N ASP A 137 17.87 -4.49 2.54
CA ASP A 137 18.92 -5.00 3.42
C ASP A 137 18.77 -6.49 3.79
N MET A 138 17.54 -7.00 3.92
CA MET A 138 17.28 -8.37 4.38
C MET A 138 17.51 -9.42 3.29
N PRO A 139 17.72 -10.72 3.60
CA PRO A 139 17.89 -11.78 2.59
C PRO A 139 16.82 -11.74 1.49
N LEU A 140 17.18 -12.16 0.26
CA LEU A 140 16.27 -12.09 -0.89
C LEU A 140 14.95 -12.83 -0.64
N LEU A 141 15.01 -13.99 0.02
CA LEU A 141 13.82 -14.75 0.40
C LEU A 141 12.86 -13.92 1.27
N ASP A 142 13.37 -13.28 2.31
CA ASP A 142 12.62 -12.45 3.24
C ASP A 142 12.01 -11.24 2.51
N ALA A 143 12.78 -10.61 1.62
CA ALA A 143 12.33 -9.48 0.82
C ALA A 143 11.15 -9.86 -0.12
N VAL A 144 11.20 -11.05 -0.75
CA VAL A 144 10.07 -11.58 -1.53
C VAL A 144 8.91 -11.95 -0.62
N ALA A 145 9.15 -12.58 0.53
CA ALA A 145 8.11 -12.94 1.48
C ALA A 145 7.34 -11.71 2.01
N ALA A 146 8.03 -10.58 2.21
CA ALA A 146 7.42 -9.32 2.61
C ALA A 146 6.53 -8.67 1.52
N SER A 147 6.58 -9.14 0.25
CA SER A 147 5.63 -8.68 -0.77
C SER A 147 4.32 -9.50 -0.76
N LEU A 148 4.29 -10.67 -0.14
CA LEU A 148 3.17 -11.63 -0.20
C LEU A 148 1.87 -11.15 0.46
N THR A 149 1.86 -10.00 1.14
CA THR A 149 0.58 -9.37 1.55
C THR A 149 -0.36 -9.11 0.38
N GLU A 150 0.16 -9.06 -0.86
CA GLU A 150 -0.66 -8.96 -2.07
C GLU A 150 -1.60 -10.16 -2.27
N MET A 151 -1.34 -11.32 -1.66
CA MET A 151 -2.26 -12.47 -1.62
C MET A 151 -3.64 -12.09 -1.06
N PHE A 152 -3.69 -11.07 -0.20
CA PHE A 152 -4.88 -10.63 0.52
C PHE A 152 -5.52 -9.37 -0.09
N ALA A 153 -4.84 -8.74 -1.05
CA ALA A 153 -5.28 -7.48 -1.67
C ALA A 153 -6.54 -7.59 -2.55
N PRO A 154 -6.81 -8.67 -3.32
CA PRO A 154 -7.96 -8.71 -4.22
C PRO A 154 -9.31 -8.55 -3.50
N LYS A 155 -9.50 -9.24 -2.37
CA LYS A 155 -10.71 -9.12 -1.55
C LYS A 155 -10.89 -7.68 -1.05
N ILE A 156 -9.81 -7.06 -0.58
CA ILE A 156 -9.83 -5.69 -0.05
C ILE A 156 -10.12 -4.65 -1.13
N HIS A 157 -9.63 -4.85 -2.35
CA HIS A 157 -9.83 -3.91 -3.45
C HIS A 157 -11.28 -3.91 -3.93
N ALA A 158 -11.95 -5.06 -3.93
CA ALA A 158 -13.39 -5.14 -4.18
C ALA A 158 -14.19 -4.39 -3.11
N GLU A 159 -13.92 -4.67 -1.83
CA GLU A 159 -14.56 -3.98 -0.70
C GLU A 159 -14.31 -2.45 -0.73
N ARG A 160 -13.10 -2.03 -1.13
CA ARG A 160 -12.74 -0.61 -1.30
C ARG A 160 -13.59 0.10 -2.34
N ILE A 161 -13.71 -0.50 -3.53
CA ILE A 161 -14.47 0.10 -4.64
C ILE A 161 -15.94 0.21 -4.25
N GLU A 162 -16.52 -0.86 -3.71
CA GLU A 162 -17.92 -0.89 -3.30
C GLU A 162 -18.20 0.13 -2.18
N GLY A 163 -17.39 0.11 -1.11
CA GLY A 163 -17.57 1.00 0.03
C GLY A 163 -17.37 2.48 -0.34
N LEU A 164 -16.33 2.79 -1.13
CA LEU A 164 -16.09 4.19 -1.53
C LEU A 164 -17.21 4.73 -2.42
N LEU A 165 -17.64 3.96 -3.45
CA LEU A 165 -18.75 4.35 -4.34
C LEU A 165 -20.05 4.57 -3.58
N LYS A 166 -20.33 3.74 -2.57
CA LYS A 166 -21.59 3.77 -1.84
C LYS A 166 -21.68 4.95 -0.87
N HIS A 167 -20.56 5.38 -0.31
CA HIS A 167 -20.56 6.24 0.87
C HIS A 167 -19.97 7.64 0.65
N TYR A 168 -19.31 7.91 -0.48
CA TYR A 168 -18.65 9.18 -0.71
C TYR A 168 -18.91 9.78 -2.08
N ASP A 169 -19.40 11.02 -2.11
CA ASP A 169 -19.78 11.73 -3.34
C ASP A 169 -18.61 11.97 -4.32
N PHE A 170 -17.36 11.98 -3.83
CA PHE A 170 -16.18 12.11 -4.69
C PHE A 170 -15.84 10.83 -5.48
N ALA A 171 -16.44 9.70 -5.11
CA ALA A 171 -16.12 8.41 -5.68
C ALA A 171 -16.85 8.24 -7.03
N ASP A 172 -16.09 8.28 -8.12
CA ASP A 172 -16.56 8.07 -9.47
C ASP A 172 -15.64 7.07 -10.21
N GLU A 173 -15.93 6.84 -11.49
CA GLU A 173 -15.12 5.91 -12.28
C GLU A 173 -13.65 6.32 -12.41
N THR A 174 -13.39 7.63 -12.42
CA THR A 174 -12.06 8.22 -12.59
C THR A 174 -11.26 8.13 -11.30
N SER A 175 -11.85 8.51 -10.17
CA SER A 175 -11.19 8.50 -8.86
C SER A 175 -10.92 7.09 -8.34
N LEU A 176 -11.67 6.09 -8.80
CA LEU A 176 -11.47 4.68 -8.46
C LEU A 176 -10.69 3.87 -9.50
N ALA A 177 -10.25 4.49 -10.60
CA ALA A 177 -9.42 3.84 -11.62
C ALA A 177 -8.15 3.21 -11.03
N TYR A 178 -7.59 3.82 -9.98
CA TYR A 178 -6.48 3.24 -9.22
C TYR A 178 -6.81 1.84 -8.68
N PHE A 179 -7.92 1.67 -7.96
CA PHE A 179 -8.27 0.40 -7.33
C PHE A 179 -8.67 -0.68 -8.34
N ARG A 180 -9.34 -0.29 -9.43
CA ARG A 180 -9.73 -1.22 -10.50
C ARG A 180 -8.52 -1.84 -11.19
N ASN A 181 -7.52 -1.03 -11.56
CA ASN A 181 -6.32 -1.53 -12.22
C ASN A 181 -5.48 -2.42 -11.28
N ARG A 182 -5.44 -2.13 -9.98
CA ARG A 182 -4.75 -3.00 -9.00
C ARG A 182 -5.31 -4.41 -8.93
N LEU A 183 -6.59 -4.65 -9.25
CA LEU A 183 -7.17 -5.99 -9.26
C LEU A 183 -6.54 -6.91 -10.31
N THR A 184 -6.16 -6.37 -11.47
CA THR A 184 -5.56 -7.14 -12.56
C THR A 184 -4.04 -7.25 -12.41
N GLU A 185 -3.37 -6.17 -12.01
CA GLU A 185 -1.92 -6.11 -11.81
C GLU A 185 -1.44 -7.07 -10.71
N ALA A 186 -2.10 -7.07 -9.54
CA ALA A 186 -1.65 -7.82 -8.37
C ALA A 186 -1.68 -9.35 -8.54
N ARG A 187 -2.44 -9.88 -9.50
CA ARG A 187 -2.65 -11.33 -9.63
C ARG A 187 -1.41 -12.07 -10.16
N LYS A 188 -0.68 -11.47 -11.10
CA LYS A 188 0.56 -12.05 -11.68
C LYS A 188 1.71 -12.04 -10.67
N ASP A 189 1.79 -10.95 -9.93
CA ASP A 189 2.79 -10.64 -8.92
C ASP A 189 2.82 -11.64 -7.74
N VAL A 190 1.62 -12.09 -7.34
CA VAL A 190 1.43 -12.97 -6.18
C VAL A 190 1.84 -14.40 -6.48
N GLU A 191 1.45 -14.95 -7.63
CA GLU A 191 1.72 -16.36 -7.97
C GLU A 191 3.22 -16.64 -8.07
N PHE A 192 3.94 -15.72 -8.72
CA PHE A 192 5.40 -15.78 -8.81
C PHE A 192 6.07 -15.71 -7.43
N GLY A 193 5.73 -14.69 -6.63
CA GLY A 193 6.33 -14.49 -5.32
C GLY A 193 6.06 -15.65 -4.37
N LEU A 194 4.83 -16.17 -4.35
CA LEU A 194 4.46 -17.30 -3.49
C LEU A 194 5.23 -18.56 -3.89
N THR A 195 5.29 -18.86 -5.18
CA THR A 195 6.05 -20.01 -5.69
C THR A 195 7.52 -19.89 -5.29
N TYR A 196 8.14 -18.72 -5.50
CA TYR A 196 9.52 -18.46 -5.10
C TYR A 196 9.75 -18.73 -3.61
N VAL A 197 8.90 -18.20 -2.73
CA VAL A 197 9.04 -18.39 -1.28
C VAL A 197 8.88 -19.84 -0.88
N LEU A 198 7.88 -20.54 -1.43
CA LEU A 198 7.65 -21.95 -1.12
C LEU A 198 8.74 -22.88 -1.66
N ASP A 199 9.43 -22.50 -2.74
CA ASP A 199 10.54 -23.26 -3.34
C ASP A 199 11.86 -23.04 -2.58
N HIS A 200 12.10 -21.83 -2.07
CA HIS A 200 13.39 -21.44 -1.48
C HIS A 200 13.40 -21.49 0.07
N ALA A 201 12.24 -21.51 0.72
CA ALA A 201 12.11 -21.76 2.16
C ALA A 201 12.15 -23.26 2.48
N ASP A 202 13.27 -23.89 2.13
CA ASP A 202 13.53 -25.35 2.18
C ASP A 202 13.94 -25.88 3.57
N THR A 203 14.10 -25.00 4.55
CA THR A 203 14.42 -25.32 5.94
C THR A 203 13.44 -24.63 6.87
N LEU A 204 13.24 -25.18 8.08
CA LEU A 204 12.36 -24.56 9.07
C LEU A 204 12.81 -23.12 9.41
N GLU A 205 14.12 -22.88 9.51
CA GLU A 205 14.69 -21.56 9.74
C GLU A 205 14.28 -20.55 8.65
N LYS A 206 14.40 -20.93 7.37
CA LYS A 206 13.96 -20.08 6.26
C LYS A 206 12.45 -19.89 6.23
N GLN A 207 11.66 -20.91 6.60
CA GLN A 207 10.20 -20.80 6.71
C GLN A 207 9.80 -19.81 7.81
N ASP A 208 10.47 -19.89 8.96
CA ASP A 208 10.26 -18.97 10.08
C ASP A 208 10.65 -17.54 9.70
N ALA A 209 11.79 -17.35 9.03
CA ALA A 209 12.24 -16.04 8.55
C ALA A 209 11.25 -15.44 7.52
N ALA A 210 10.79 -16.23 6.54
CA ALA A 210 9.80 -15.77 5.56
C ALA A 210 8.44 -15.44 6.21
N ALA A 211 7.98 -16.24 7.17
CA ALA A 211 6.77 -15.94 7.94
C ALA A 211 6.92 -14.67 8.79
N ALA A 212 8.09 -14.45 9.39
CA ALA A 212 8.42 -13.23 10.12
C ALA A 212 8.47 -12.01 9.20
N ALA A 213 9.01 -12.13 7.99
CA ALA A 213 9.01 -11.07 6.99
C ALA A 213 7.60 -10.67 6.53
N LEU A 214 6.71 -11.66 6.33
CA LEU A 214 5.30 -11.40 6.03
C LEU A 214 4.60 -10.72 7.22
N THR A 215 4.89 -11.14 8.45
CA THR A 215 4.37 -10.53 9.69
C THR A 215 4.83 -9.08 9.81
N PHE A 216 6.12 -8.81 9.61
CA PHE A 216 6.69 -7.46 9.57
C PHE A 216 5.94 -6.59 8.57
N LYS A 217 5.65 -7.11 7.38
CA LYS A 217 4.88 -6.36 6.39
C LYS A 217 3.46 -6.04 6.87
N THR A 218 2.78 -6.97 7.55
CA THR A 218 1.46 -6.68 8.14
C THR A 218 1.55 -5.59 9.21
N ASP A 219 2.63 -5.57 10.00
CA ASP A 219 2.85 -4.55 11.04
C ASP A 219 3.09 -3.17 10.42
N VAL A 220 3.83 -3.08 9.31
CA VAL A 220 3.99 -1.83 8.54
C VAL A 220 2.64 -1.27 8.08
N LEU A 221 1.74 -2.14 7.61
CA LEU A 221 0.41 -1.72 7.14
C LEU A 221 -0.49 -1.31 8.30
N TRP A 222 -0.41 -2.01 9.43
CA TRP A 222 -1.18 -1.75 10.63
C TRP A 222 -0.77 -0.43 11.29
N ALA A 223 0.53 -0.20 11.47
CA ALA A 223 1.08 1.01 12.09
C ALA A 223 0.69 2.30 11.35
N GLN A 224 0.55 2.25 10.03
CA GLN A 224 0.03 3.39 9.24
C GLN A 224 -1.42 3.74 9.63
N LEU A 225 -2.26 2.73 9.91
CA LEU A 225 -3.65 2.94 10.28
C LEU A 225 -3.78 3.32 11.77
N ASP A 226 -2.92 2.81 12.65
CA ASP A 226 -2.82 3.28 14.04
C ASP A 226 -2.49 4.78 14.09
N ALA A 227 -1.54 5.21 13.25
CA ALA A 227 -1.14 6.61 13.15
C ALA A 227 -2.29 7.50 12.65
N LEU A 228 -3.05 7.04 11.66
CA LEU A 228 -4.24 7.74 11.17
C LEU A 228 -5.34 7.81 12.23
N TRP A 229 -5.58 6.72 12.96
CA TRP A 229 -6.54 6.69 14.06
C TRP A 229 -6.15 7.72 15.12
N ASN A 230 -4.93 7.64 15.64
CA ASN A 230 -4.46 8.56 16.67
C ASN A 230 -4.50 10.03 16.20
N GLY A 231 -4.08 10.28 14.97
CA GLY A 231 -3.96 11.63 14.42
C GLY A 231 -5.30 12.29 14.08
N TYR A 232 -6.24 11.55 13.50
CA TYR A 232 -7.43 12.13 12.86
C TYR A 232 -8.76 11.59 13.40
N VAL A 233 -8.77 10.45 14.08
CA VAL A 233 -9.96 9.96 14.82
C VAL A 233 -9.94 10.50 16.25
N GLU A 234 -8.81 10.34 16.95
CA GLU A 234 -8.65 10.82 18.33
C GLU A 234 -8.22 12.30 18.41
N GLY A 235 -7.98 12.94 17.27
CA GLY A 235 -7.60 14.36 17.17
C GLY A 235 -6.20 14.69 17.68
N ARG A 236 -5.31 13.70 17.88
CA ARG A 236 -3.95 13.89 18.41
C ARG A 236 -2.93 14.10 17.28
N THR A 237 -3.24 14.98 16.34
CA THR A 237 -2.39 15.23 15.17
C THR A 237 -1.06 15.86 15.60
N PRO A 238 0.11 15.26 15.28
CA PRO A 238 1.41 15.80 15.66
C PRO A 238 1.80 17.05 14.84
N PRO A 239 2.79 17.84 15.28
CA PRO A 239 3.35 18.93 14.48
C PRO A 239 3.87 18.45 13.12
N GLY A 240 3.65 19.24 12.07
CA GLY A 240 4.09 18.95 10.69
C GLY A 240 3.22 17.95 9.92
N ALA A 241 2.23 17.32 10.56
CA ALA A 241 1.20 16.55 9.87
C ALA A 241 0.08 17.47 9.37
N TRP A 242 -0.59 17.06 8.28
CA TRP A 242 -1.61 17.84 7.58
C TRP A 242 -2.73 18.27 8.51
N ARG A 243 -3.16 19.53 8.40
CA ARG A 243 -4.35 20.07 9.07
C ARG A 243 -5.47 20.33 8.05
N PRO A 244 -6.75 20.16 8.45
CA PRO A 244 -7.88 20.53 7.61
C PRO A 244 -7.74 21.93 7.02
N GLY A 245 -7.89 22.03 5.69
CA GLY A 245 -7.74 23.28 4.93
C GLY A 245 -6.36 23.53 4.33
N GLU A 246 -5.31 22.84 4.78
CA GLU A 246 -3.98 22.91 4.14
C GLU A 246 -3.96 22.14 2.82
N GLY A 247 -3.23 22.62 1.82
CA GLY A 247 -2.99 21.86 0.59
C GLY A 247 -4.26 21.47 -0.18
N MET A 248 -5.33 22.28 -0.05
CA MET A 248 -6.58 22.07 -0.78
C MET A 248 -6.46 22.60 -2.20
N ALA A 249 -7.10 21.91 -3.15
CA ALA A 249 -7.18 22.38 -4.53
C ALA A 249 -7.89 23.75 -4.55
N ARG A 250 -7.38 24.69 -5.37
CA ARG A 250 -8.10 25.93 -5.59
C ARG A 250 -9.42 25.59 -6.28
N LEU A 251 -10.53 26.09 -5.75
CA LEU A 251 -11.78 26.12 -6.51
C LEU A 251 -11.47 26.85 -7.81
N GLN A 252 -11.66 26.18 -8.95
CA GLN A 252 -11.69 26.88 -10.24
C GLN A 252 -12.89 27.84 -10.16
N GLN A 253 -12.63 29.09 -9.76
CA GLN A 253 -13.56 30.17 -10.06
C GLN A 253 -13.64 30.22 -11.58
N GLY A 254 -14.86 30.05 -12.10
CA GLY A 254 -15.12 29.91 -13.53
C GLY A 254 -14.39 30.97 -14.35
N ALA A 255 -13.57 30.52 -15.28
CA ALA A 255 -13.21 31.32 -16.44
C ALA A 255 -14.45 31.40 -17.33
N ASP A 256 -15.35 32.32 -17.01
CA ASP A 256 -16.42 32.82 -17.90
C ASP A 256 -17.09 34.02 -17.21
N MET A 257 -16.38 35.15 -17.13
CA MET A 257 -16.95 36.51 -17.01
C MET A 257 -15.87 37.57 -17.25
N VAL A 258 -15.30 37.58 -18.45
CA VAL A 258 -14.71 38.78 -19.09
C VAL A 258 -14.92 38.59 -20.59
N GLY A 259 -15.66 39.37 -21.35
CA GLY A 259 -16.41 40.59 -21.11
C GLY A 259 -16.91 40.99 -22.50
N VAL A 260 -18.22 41.19 -22.62
CA VAL A 260 -18.80 41.88 -23.77
C VAL A 260 -18.31 43.32 -23.73
N SER A 261 -17.60 43.74 -24.78
CA SER A 261 -17.72 45.08 -25.37
C SER A 261 -17.27 45.02 -26.82
#